data_AF-F0QV61-F1
#
_entry.id   AF-F0QV61-F1
#
_cell.length_a   1.000
_cell.length_b   1.000
_cell.length_c   1.000
_cell.angle_alpha   90.00
_cell.angle_beta   90.00
_cell.angle_gamma   90.00
#
_symmetry.space_group_name_H-M   'P 1'
#
loop_
_entity.id
_entity.type
_entity.pdbx_description
1 polymer ?
#
loop_
_entity_poly.entity_id
_entity_poly.type
_entity_poly.pdbx_seq_one_letter_code
_entity_poly.pdbx_strand_id
1 'polypeptide(L)'
;MGIRVKNGMFTQQNNLRSKVLRYLWPILFTIVFALVGAWGNVSHETSITYIIVIAYLAIFFGIVITIGIRSTRVRFREIEEYMKSTKSGAIEKLTRDDFMKAMEKDTEYAQEMNKFVKAQMKNLVILMVVLIGLLMLYTYVLSGPFITLAKYISNAVNIGYYLKPWFTQTIEEANLYYAYFIDYLIYFGVFFVLMYVIFRMMRMPFMTTNVQVTDYPYTVTKELIIFKDAMLIDGMYLLKSPIPVKQIIINEKRRFIEFQLSKPLSGLPYTKIRIYHKSPRELWDKVMKNLFKVEDSTAK
;
A
#
# COMPACT_ATOMS: atom_id res chain seq x y z
N MET A 1 6.04 -36.87 29.71
CA MET A 1 5.71 -36.84 28.28
C MET A 1 5.56 -35.38 27.84
N GLY A 2 6.62 -34.80 27.26
CA GLY A 2 6.65 -33.39 26.89
C GLY A 2 6.01 -33.16 25.52
N ILE A 3 4.91 -32.39 25.50
CA ILE A 3 4.27 -31.93 24.27
C ILE A 3 5.15 -30.82 23.69
N ARG A 4 5.89 -31.17 22.64
CA ARG A 4 6.71 -30.25 21.86
C ARG A 4 5.77 -29.39 21.02
N VAL A 5 5.40 -28.22 21.55
CA VAL A 5 4.68 -27.18 20.79
C VAL A 5 5.61 -26.72 19.66
N LYS A 6 5.30 -27.13 18.43
CA LYS A 6 5.92 -26.57 17.22
C LYS A 6 5.50 -25.10 17.17
N ASN A 7 6.41 -24.21 17.59
CA ASN A 7 6.35 -22.80 17.24
C ASN A 7 6.49 -22.70 15.71
N GLY A 8 5.33 -22.70 15.03
CA GLY A 8 5.23 -22.31 13.63
C GLY A 8 5.55 -20.83 13.52
N MET A 9 6.83 -20.51 13.41
CA MET A 9 7.29 -19.22 12.94
C MET A 9 6.75 -19.10 11.51
N PHE A 10 5.65 -18.36 11.34
CA PHE A 10 5.07 -18.06 10.04
C PHE A 10 6.01 -17.09 9.32
N THR A 11 7.09 -17.62 8.79
CA THR A 11 7.71 -17.07 7.59
C THR A 11 6.61 -17.11 6.52
N GLN A 12 5.96 -15.96 6.33
CA GLN A 12 5.39 -15.59 5.04
C GLN A 12 6.41 -16.07 4.00
N GLN A 13 6.07 -17.14 3.26
CA GLN A 13 6.96 -17.75 2.27
C GLN A 13 7.09 -16.72 1.16
N ASN A 14 8.01 -15.79 1.42
CA ASN A 14 8.35 -14.62 0.65
C ASN A 14 9.18 -15.14 -0.52
N ASN A 15 8.49 -15.80 -1.44
CA ASN A 15 9.07 -16.46 -2.59
C ASN A 15 9.97 -15.44 -3.28
N LEU A 16 11.25 -15.73 -3.47
CA LEU A 16 12.22 -14.80 -4.08
C LEU A 16 11.65 -14.22 -5.40
N ARG A 17 10.92 -15.06 -6.13
CA ARG A 17 10.17 -14.72 -7.34
C ARG A 17 9.13 -13.61 -7.13
N SER A 18 8.36 -13.58 -6.05
CA SER A 18 7.37 -12.53 -5.80
C SER A 18 8.01 -11.20 -5.40
N LYS A 19 9.16 -11.23 -4.71
CA LYS A 19 9.97 -10.05 -4.43
C LYS A 19 10.57 -9.48 -5.72
N VAL A 20 11.21 -10.34 -6.51
CA VAL A 20 11.82 -9.96 -7.80
C VAL A 20 10.77 -9.39 -8.74
N LEU A 21 9.60 -10.02 -8.89
CA LEU A 21 8.51 -9.48 -9.70
C LEU A 21 8.03 -8.12 -9.17
N ARG A 22 7.96 -7.90 -7.86
CA ARG A 22 7.52 -6.61 -7.31
C ARG A 22 8.45 -5.45 -7.68
N TYR A 23 9.75 -5.69 -7.83
CA TYR A 23 10.73 -4.65 -8.20
C TYR A 23 10.97 -4.55 -9.70
N LEU A 24 10.98 -5.68 -10.42
CA LEU A 24 11.16 -5.69 -11.87
C LEU A 24 9.92 -5.19 -12.60
N TRP A 25 8.72 -5.47 -12.10
CA TRP A 25 7.48 -5.13 -12.79
C TRP A 25 7.32 -3.62 -13.05
N PRO A 26 7.55 -2.71 -12.07
CA PRO A 26 7.51 -1.27 -12.34
C PRO A 26 8.56 -0.81 -13.36
N ILE A 27 9.77 -1.39 -13.32
CA ILE A 27 10.86 -1.02 -14.24
C ILE A 27 10.52 -1.46 -15.67
N LEU A 28 10.12 -2.73 -15.85
CA LEU A 28 9.64 -3.25 -17.12
C LEU A 28 8.44 -2.46 -17.62
N PHE A 29 7.57 -2.02 -16.70
CA PHE A 29 6.42 -1.23 -17.05
C PHE A 29 6.82 0.12 -17.67
N THR A 30 7.72 0.84 -17.00
CA THR A 30 8.28 2.09 -17.50
C THR A 30 8.98 1.93 -18.85
N ILE A 31 9.75 0.85 -19.03
CA ILE A 31 10.44 0.58 -20.30
C ILE A 31 9.44 0.35 -21.44
N VAL A 32 8.44 -0.51 -21.25
CA VAL A 32 7.43 -0.78 -22.28
C VAL A 32 6.64 0.48 -22.63
N PHE A 33 6.26 1.27 -21.62
CA PHE A 33 5.59 2.55 -21.85
C PHE A 33 6.46 3.50 -22.68
N ALA A 34 7.75 3.64 -22.35
CA ALA A 34 8.68 4.48 -23.09
C ALA A 34 8.84 4.01 -24.55
N LEU A 35 8.89 2.69 -24.79
CA LEU A 35 8.97 2.12 -26.15
C LEU A 35 7.73 2.45 -26.98
N VAL A 36 6.53 2.29 -26.40
CA VAL A 36 5.25 2.59 -27.07
C VAL A 36 5.10 4.09 -27.32
N GLY A 37 5.44 4.93 -26.35
CA GLY A 37 5.40 6.38 -26.50
C GLY A 37 6.36 6.87 -27.58
N ALA A 38 7.59 6.35 -27.59
CA ALA A 38 8.57 6.69 -28.62
C ALA A 38 8.11 6.25 -30.02
N TRP A 39 7.50 5.08 -30.13
CA TRP A 39 6.93 4.59 -31.38
C TRP A 39 5.84 5.53 -31.88
N GLY A 40 4.91 5.92 -31.01
CA GLY A 40 3.82 6.83 -31.37
C GLY A 40 4.26 8.21 -31.85
N ASN A 41 5.35 8.74 -31.29
CA ASN A 41 5.91 10.02 -31.74
C ASN A 41 6.55 9.93 -33.13
N VAL A 42 7.15 8.79 -33.49
CA VAL A 42 7.80 8.59 -34.79
C VAL A 42 6.82 8.16 -35.87
N SER A 43 5.84 7.32 -35.54
CA SER A 43 4.84 6.86 -36.50
C SER A 43 3.79 7.93 -36.82
N HIS A 44 3.70 8.99 -36.01
CA HIS A 44 2.64 10.01 -36.04
C HIS A 44 1.22 9.43 -35.87
N GLU A 45 1.10 8.17 -35.47
CA GLU A 45 -0.16 7.46 -35.23
C GLU A 45 -0.61 7.66 -33.78
N THR A 46 -0.93 8.91 -33.42
CA THR A 46 -1.27 9.29 -32.04
C THR A 46 -2.48 8.52 -31.52
N SER A 47 -3.49 8.30 -32.37
CA SER A 47 -4.71 7.59 -32.01
C SER A 47 -4.45 6.12 -31.67
N ILE A 48 -3.64 5.42 -32.47
CA ILE A 48 -3.27 4.02 -32.22
C ILE A 48 -2.42 3.93 -30.95
N THR A 49 -1.50 4.88 -30.76
CA THR A 49 -0.67 4.96 -29.56
C THR A 49 -1.51 5.09 -28.29
N TYR A 50 -2.54 5.94 -28.30
CA TYR A 50 -3.47 6.05 -27.17
C TYR A 50 -4.24 4.76 -26.90
N ILE A 51 -4.72 4.07 -27.94
CA ILE A 51 -5.39 2.77 -27.79
C ILE A 51 -4.45 1.74 -27.15
N ILE A 52 -3.19 1.66 -27.61
CA ILE A 52 -2.18 0.76 -27.04
C ILE A 52 -1.91 1.11 -25.58
N VAL A 53 -1.75 2.40 -25.25
CA VAL A 53 -1.54 2.85 -23.86
C VAL A 53 -2.73 2.51 -22.97
N ILE A 54 -3.97 2.72 -23.43
CA ILE A 54 -5.17 2.37 -22.67
C ILE A 54 -5.26 0.85 -22.45
N ALA A 55 -5.05 0.05 -23.50
CA ALA A 55 -5.04 -1.41 -23.41
C ALA A 55 -3.95 -1.90 -22.44
N TYR A 56 -2.77 -1.28 -22.51
CA TYR A 56 -1.65 -1.54 -21.63
C TYR A 56 -1.97 -1.24 -20.16
N LEU A 57 -2.59 -0.08 -19.88
CA LEU A 57 -3.05 0.27 -18.54
C LEU A 57 -4.12 -0.70 -18.03
N ALA A 58 -5.07 -1.10 -18.88
CA ALA A 58 -6.10 -2.07 -18.52
C ALA A 58 -5.50 -3.43 -18.12
N ILE A 59 -4.53 -3.95 -18.88
CA ILE A 59 -3.80 -5.17 -18.55
C ILE A 59 -3.04 -5.01 -17.23
N PHE A 60 -2.33 -3.90 -17.06
CA PHE A 60 -1.57 -3.62 -15.85
C PHE A 60 -2.48 -3.58 -14.61
N PHE A 61 -3.56 -2.79 -14.63
CA PHE A 61 -4.52 -2.75 -13.54
C PHE A 61 -5.19 -4.10 -13.32
N GLY A 62 -5.50 -4.84 -14.39
CA GLY A 62 -6.04 -6.21 -14.30
C GLY A 62 -5.10 -7.16 -13.55
N ILE A 63 -3.79 -7.11 -13.82
CA ILE A 63 -2.78 -7.92 -13.13
C ILE A 63 -2.67 -7.49 -11.65
N VAL A 64 -2.58 -6.19 -11.37
CA VAL A 64 -2.49 -5.66 -10.00
C VAL A 64 -3.72 -6.06 -9.18
N ILE A 65 -4.92 -5.91 -9.74
CA ILE A 65 -6.17 -6.33 -9.11
C ILE A 65 -6.17 -7.83 -8.85
N THR A 66 -5.75 -8.65 -9.83
CA THR A 66 -5.69 -10.10 -9.68
C THR A 66 -4.74 -10.53 -8.56
N ILE A 67 -3.56 -9.91 -8.46
CA ILE A 67 -2.60 -10.14 -7.37
C ILE A 67 -3.22 -9.74 -6.03
N GLY A 68 -3.90 -8.58 -5.97
CA GLY A 68 -4.62 -8.10 -4.79
C GLY A 68 -5.68 -9.09 -4.32
N ILE A 69 -6.56 -9.54 -5.23
CA ILE A 69 -7.61 -10.53 -4.95
C ILE A 69 -7.00 -11.84 -4.45
N ARG A 70 -5.94 -12.34 -5.10
CA ARG A 70 -5.28 -13.59 -4.69
C ARG A 70 -4.70 -13.47 -3.28
N SER A 71 -4.02 -12.36 -2.98
CA SER A 71 -3.48 -12.11 -1.64
C SER A 71 -4.58 -12.04 -0.58
N THR A 72 -5.73 -11.46 -0.90
CA THR A 72 -6.89 -11.39 0.00
C THR A 72 -7.54 -12.76 0.19
N ARG A 73 -7.67 -13.58 -0.87
CA ARG A 73 -8.20 -14.95 -0.77
C ARG A 73 -7.34 -15.87 0.10
N VAL A 74 -6.01 -15.77 0.00
CA VAL A 74 -5.10 -16.55 0.86
C VAL A 74 -5.34 -16.21 2.34
N ARG A 75 -5.45 -14.92 2.67
CA ARG A 75 -5.77 -14.47 4.03
C ARG A 75 -7.13 -14.98 4.52
N PHE A 76 -8.16 -14.93 3.68
CA PHE A 76 -9.47 -15.48 4.05
C PHE A 76 -9.42 -16.99 4.30
N ARG A 77 -8.66 -17.75 3.50
CA ARG A 77 -8.46 -19.19 3.75
C ARG A 77 -7.75 -19.45 5.07
N GLU A 78 -6.72 -18.67 5.41
CA GLU A 78 -6.03 -18.77 6.70
C GLU A 78 -6.98 -18.50 7.88
N ILE A 79 -7.86 -17.51 7.75
CA ILE A 79 -8.89 -17.19 8.75
C ILE A 79 -9.90 -18.32 8.86
N GLU A 80 -10.36 -18.86 7.73
CA GLU A 80 -11.30 -19.97 7.67
C GLU A 80 -10.73 -21.25 8.29
N GLU A 81 -9.47 -21.59 7.97
CA GLU A 81 -8.73 -22.71 8.57
C GLU A 81 -8.55 -22.51 10.08
N TYR A 82 -8.25 -21.29 10.52
CA TYR A 82 -8.16 -20.97 11.94
C TYR A 82 -9.52 -21.16 12.63
N MET A 83 -10.59 -20.64 12.06
CA MET A 83 -11.95 -20.81 12.59
C MET A 83 -12.37 -22.29 12.67
N LYS A 84 -12.04 -23.10 11.66
CA LYS A 84 -12.35 -24.55 11.65
C LYS A 84 -11.51 -25.34 12.66
N SER A 85 -10.25 -24.98 12.84
CA SER A 85 -9.32 -25.69 13.73
C SER A 85 -9.50 -25.36 15.21
N THR A 86 -10.07 -24.20 15.53
CA THR A 86 -10.27 -23.74 16.90
C THR A 86 -11.44 -24.46 17.56
N LYS A 87 -11.16 -25.59 18.21
CA LYS A 87 -12.14 -26.43 18.92
C LYS A 87 -12.85 -25.73 20.08
N SER A 88 -12.28 -24.65 20.61
CA SER A 88 -12.73 -23.98 21.83
C SER A 88 -13.87 -22.98 21.65
N GLY A 89 -14.39 -22.79 20.43
CA GLY A 89 -15.44 -21.80 20.16
C GLY A 89 -14.97 -20.35 20.36
N ALA A 90 -15.80 -19.39 19.96
CA ALA A 90 -15.58 -17.99 20.28
C ALA A 90 -15.88 -17.76 21.77
N ILE A 91 -14.98 -17.08 22.49
CA ILE A 91 -15.23 -16.67 23.88
C ILE A 91 -16.21 -15.50 23.90
N GLU A 92 -16.02 -14.55 22.99
CA GLU A 92 -16.86 -13.37 22.87
C GLU A 92 -17.03 -13.03 21.39
N LYS A 93 -18.23 -12.60 21.01
CA LYS A 93 -18.53 -12.14 19.67
C LYS A 93 -19.30 -10.82 19.76
N LEU A 94 -18.68 -9.75 19.27
CA LEU A 94 -19.28 -8.43 19.18
C LEU A 94 -19.65 -8.13 17.74
N THR A 95 -20.84 -7.60 17.56
CA THR A 95 -21.40 -7.25 16.26
C THR A 95 -21.36 -5.74 16.02
N ARG A 96 -21.64 -5.35 14.78
CA ARG A 96 -21.81 -3.95 14.40
C ARG A 96 -22.74 -3.18 15.35
N ASP A 97 -23.87 -3.76 15.73
CA ASP A 97 -24.85 -3.07 16.56
C ASP A 97 -24.31 -2.77 17.97
N ASP A 98 -23.48 -3.67 18.51
CA ASP A 98 -22.81 -3.47 19.81
C ASP A 98 -21.81 -2.32 19.74
N PHE A 99 -21.03 -2.24 18.64
CA PHE A 99 -20.10 -1.15 18.41
C PHE A 99 -20.83 0.18 18.22
N MET A 100 -21.87 0.23 17.39
CA MET A 100 -22.60 1.46 17.09
C MET A 100 -23.24 2.04 18.37
N LYS A 101 -23.90 1.21 19.19
CA LYS A 101 -24.50 1.64 20.47
C LYS A 101 -23.46 2.16 21.47
N ALA A 102 -22.27 1.57 21.49
CA ALA A 102 -21.18 2.05 22.34
C ALA A 102 -20.57 3.35 21.80
N MET A 103 -20.41 3.47 20.49
CA MET A 103 -19.83 4.60 19.79
C MET A 103 -20.74 5.84 19.80
N GLU A 104 -22.07 5.69 19.84
CA GLU A 104 -23.03 6.80 19.99
C GLU A 104 -22.75 7.68 21.23
N LYS A 105 -22.13 7.12 22.26
CA LYS A 105 -21.78 7.86 23.48
C LYS A 105 -20.43 8.59 23.39
N ASP A 106 -19.67 8.39 22.31
CA ASP A 106 -18.40 9.06 22.08
C ASP A 106 -18.60 10.35 21.26
N THR A 107 -18.87 11.45 21.96
CA THR A 107 -19.07 12.77 21.34
C THR A 107 -17.81 13.33 20.68
N GLU A 108 -16.63 12.83 21.04
CA GLU A 108 -15.34 13.26 20.48
C GLU A 108 -14.98 12.51 19.20
N TYR A 109 -15.60 11.35 18.95
CA TYR A 109 -15.31 10.49 17.79
C TYR A 109 -15.46 11.25 16.46
N ALA A 110 -16.56 12.00 16.30
CA ALA A 110 -16.80 12.77 15.08
C ALA A 110 -15.73 13.85 14.86
N GLN A 111 -15.24 14.47 15.94
CA GLN A 111 -14.18 15.49 15.85
C GLN A 111 -12.83 14.87 15.50
N GLU A 112 -12.49 13.71 16.10
CA GLU A 112 -11.28 12.95 15.77
C GLU A 112 -11.29 12.49 14.30
N MET A 113 -12.42 11.93 13.84
CA MET A 113 -12.60 11.48 12.46
C MET A 113 -12.50 12.65 11.47
N ASN A 114 -13.14 13.78 11.77
CA ASN A 114 -13.05 14.98 10.93
C ASN A 114 -11.62 15.52 10.85
N LYS A 115 -10.86 15.51 11.96
CA LYS A 115 -9.44 15.89 11.94
C LYS A 115 -8.62 14.93 11.07
N PHE A 116 -8.87 13.62 11.17
CA PHE A 116 -8.24 12.62 10.32
C PHE A 116 -8.52 12.85 8.84
N VAL A 117 -9.80 12.97 8.47
CA VAL A 117 -10.23 13.19 7.09
C VAL A 117 -9.62 14.48 6.54
N LYS A 118 -9.64 15.57 7.31
CA LYS A 118 -9.00 16.83 6.89
C LYS A 118 -7.50 16.68 6.67
N ALA A 119 -6.79 15.94 7.52
CA ALA A 119 -5.36 15.68 7.34
C ALA A 119 -5.09 14.85 6.08
N GLN A 120 -5.87 13.79 5.83
CA GLN A 120 -5.75 12.98 4.61
C GLN A 120 -6.09 13.78 3.35
N MET A 121 -7.16 14.59 3.39
CA MET A 121 -7.54 15.45 2.28
C MET A 121 -6.47 16.51 1.98
N LYS A 122 -5.90 17.14 3.01
CA LYS A 122 -4.77 18.06 2.84
C LYS A 122 -3.60 17.36 2.12
N ASN A 123 -3.27 16.15 2.53
CA ASN A 123 -2.21 15.36 1.91
C ASN A 123 -2.51 15.02 0.44
N LEU A 124 -3.74 14.62 0.13
CA LEU A 124 -4.18 14.35 -1.24
C LEU A 124 -4.13 15.60 -2.12
N VAL A 125 -4.61 16.75 -1.61
CA VAL A 125 -4.57 18.02 -2.34
C VAL A 125 -3.14 18.46 -2.61
N ILE A 126 -2.25 18.39 -1.61
CA ILE A 126 -0.83 18.71 -1.81
C ILE A 126 -0.22 17.79 -2.87
N LEU A 127 -0.50 16.48 -2.80
CA LEU A 127 0.00 15.51 -3.78
C LEU A 127 -0.51 15.83 -5.20
N MET A 128 -1.79 16.19 -5.36
CA MET A 128 -2.33 16.59 -6.65
C MET A 128 -1.68 17.86 -7.20
N VAL A 129 -1.55 18.90 -6.37
CA VAL A 129 -0.92 20.17 -6.76
C VAL A 129 0.53 19.94 -7.17
N VAL A 130 1.26 19.13 -6.41
CA VAL A 130 2.63 18.72 -6.75
C VAL A 130 2.68 17.98 -8.08
N LEU A 131 1.79 17.02 -8.31
CA LEU A 131 1.79 16.20 -9.53
C LEU A 131 1.48 17.06 -10.76
N ILE A 132 0.51 17.96 -10.66
CA ILE A 132 0.19 18.93 -11.72
C ILE A 132 1.39 19.86 -11.93
N GLY A 133 1.98 20.41 -10.86
CA GLY A 133 3.14 21.29 -10.95
C GLY A 133 4.34 20.61 -11.60
N LEU A 134 4.59 19.34 -11.30
CA LEU A 134 5.64 18.53 -11.94
C LEU A 134 5.35 18.27 -13.41
N LEU A 135 4.11 17.98 -13.77
CA LEU A 135 3.70 17.79 -15.16
C LEU A 135 3.89 19.09 -15.97
N MET A 136 3.52 20.23 -15.40
CA MET A 136 3.72 21.56 -16.00
C MET A 136 5.21 21.88 -16.12
N LEU A 137 6.00 21.68 -15.06
CA LEU A 137 7.44 21.90 -15.05
C LEU A 137 8.13 21.07 -16.14
N TYR A 138 7.79 19.79 -16.25
CA TYR A 138 8.35 18.96 -17.29
C TYR A 138 7.95 19.44 -18.68
N THR A 139 6.65 19.61 -18.92
CA THR A 139 6.12 19.94 -20.25
C THR A 139 6.68 21.26 -20.78
N TYR A 140 6.75 22.30 -19.95
CA TYR A 140 7.10 23.65 -20.40
C TYR A 140 8.56 24.05 -20.20
N VAL A 141 9.27 23.45 -19.25
CA VAL A 141 10.64 23.87 -18.90
C VAL A 141 11.67 22.81 -19.24
N LEU A 142 11.40 21.54 -18.90
CA LEU A 142 12.42 20.49 -18.99
C LEU A 142 12.38 19.69 -20.30
N SER A 143 11.24 19.63 -20.97
CA SER A 143 11.05 18.83 -22.20
C SER A 143 12.03 19.21 -23.31
N GLY A 144 12.21 20.51 -23.58
CA GLY A 144 13.11 21.01 -24.62
C GLY A 144 14.60 20.66 -24.42
N PRO A 145 15.19 20.96 -23.25
CA PRO A 145 16.55 20.55 -22.94
C PRO A 145 16.75 19.04 -22.96
N PHE A 146 15.79 18.26 -22.44
CA PHE A 146 15.92 16.81 -22.37
C PHE A 146 15.78 16.12 -23.73
N ILE A 147 14.85 16.56 -24.60
CA ILE A 147 14.79 16.02 -25.95
C ILE A 147 16.04 16.36 -26.75
N THR A 148 16.63 17.55 -26.54
CA THR A 148 17.91 17.95 -27.15
C THR A 148 19.04 17.05 -26.69
N LEU A 149 19.14 16.78 -25.39
CA LEU A 149 20.13 15.86 -24.82
C LEU A 149 19.92 14.44 -25.35
N ALA A 150 18.68 13.96 -25.41
CA ALA A 150 18.36 12.63 -25.90
C ALA A 150 18.71 12.45 -27.39
N LYS A 151 18.45 13.48 -28.22
CA LYS A 151 18.89 13.53 -29.61
C LYS A 151 20.41 13.50 -29.73
N TYR A 152 21.11 14.28 -28.91
CA TYR A 152 22.57 14.27 -28.88
C TYR A 152 23.12 12.87 -28.55
N ILE A 153 22.63 12.23 -27.49
CA ILE A 153 23.05 10.88 -27.09
C ILE A 153 22.78 9.88 -28.22
N SER A 154 21.57 9.89 -28.77
CA SER A 154 21.16 8.95 -29.81
C SER A 154 22.00 9.09 -31.09
N ASN A 155 22.25 10.33 -31.52
CA ASN A 155 23.03 10.61 -32.73
C ASN A 155 24.54 10.40 -32.53
N ALA A 156 25.08 10.77 -31.37
CA ALA A 156 26.51 10.61 -31.08
C ALA A 156 26.91 9.12 -31.00
N VAL A 157 26.04 8.28 -30.43
CA VAL A 157 26.24 6.83 -30.36
C VAL A 157 25.78 6.14 -31.65
N ASN A 158 24.95 6.80 -32.45
CA ASN A 158 24.31 6.28 -33.66
C ASN A 158 23.60 4.94 -33.41
N ILE A 159 22.72 4.93 -32.40
CA ILE A 159 22.05 3.72 -31.91
C ILE A 159 21.25 3.04 -33.04
N GLY A 160 20.61 3.84 -33.90
CA GLY A 160 19.82 3.39 -35.04
C GLY A 160 20.62 2.62 -36.09
N TYR A 161 21.94 2.82 -36.20
CA TYR A 161 22.79 1.99 -37.06
C TYR A 161 22.90 0.55 -36.53
N TYR A 162 23.05 0.38 -35.21
CA TYR A 162 23.23 -0.92 -34.58
C TYR A 162 21.92 -1.64 -34.29
N LEU A 163 20.85 -0.90 -33.98
CA LEU A 163 19.58 -1.43 -33.52
C LEU A 163 18.42 -0.81 -34.30
N LYS A 164 18.39 -0.95 -35.62
CA LYS A 164 17.29 -0.36 -36.41
C LYS A 164 15.95 -1.05 -36.13
N PRO A 165 14.91 -0.33 -35.62
CA PRO A 165 13.58 -0.92 -35.47
C PRO A 165 12.93 -1.22 -36.83
N TRP A 166 12.20 -2.33 -36.92
CA TRP A 166 11.59 -2.82 -38.17
C TRP A 166 10.59 -1.84 -38.81
N PHE A 167 10.00 -0.92 -38.03
CA PHE A 167 9.03 0.08 -38.50
C PHE A 167 9.67 1.40 -38.97
N THR A 168 10.99 1.54 -38.86
CA THR A 168 11.73 2.75 -39.30
C THR A 168 12.35 2.51 -40.67
N GLN A 169 12.24 3.47 -41.57
CA GLN A 169 12.73 3.35 -42.94
C GLN A 169 14.20 3.76 -43.04
N THR A 170 14.61 4.79 -42.29
CA THR A 170 15.97 5.34 -42.31
C THR A 170 16.69 5.15 -40.96
N ILE A 171 18.02 5.29 -40.97
CA ILE A 171 18.83 5.30 -39.73
C ILE A 171 18.52 6.56 -38.91
N GLU A 172 18.22 7.67 -39.57
CA GLU A 172 17.86 8.94 -38.93
C GLU A 172 16.54 8.81 -38.15
N GLU A 173 15.53 8.18 -38.74
CA GLU A 173 14.27 7.86 -38.05
C GLU A 173 14.49 6.90 -36.87
N ALA A 174 15.36 5.91 -37.02
CA ALA A 174 15.73 5.02 -35.93
C ALA A 174 16.41 5.76 -34.77
N ASN A 175 17.33 6.68 -35.07
CA ASN A 175 17.96 7.53 -34.06
C ASN A 175 16.94 8.47 -33.40
N LEU A 176 15.97 8.99 -34.15
CA LEU A 176 14.90 9.81 -33.60
C LEU A 176 13.99 9.02 -32.65
N TYR A 177 13.66 7.77 -32.99
CA TYR A 177 12.95 6.85 -32.11
C TYR A 177 13.68 6.65 -30.78
N TYR A 178 14.98 6.36 -30.83
CA TYR A 178 15.77 6.19 -29.60
C TYR A 178 15.92 7.48 -28.80
N ALA A 179 15.93 8.64 -29.46
CA ALA A 179 15.91 9.92 -28.76
C ALA A 179 14.60 10.09 -27.96
N TYR A 180 13.44 9.81 -28.54
CA TYR A 180 12.17 9.84 -27.79
C TYR A 180 12.13 8.78 -26.68
N PHE A 181 12.65 7.59 -26.93
CA PHE A 181 12.72 6.54 -25.91
C PHE A 181 13.56 6.99 -24.70
N ILE A 182 14.74 7.54 -24.94
CA ILE A 182 15.62 8.08 -23.89
C ILE A 182 14.95 9.26 -23.17
N ASP A 183 14.28 10.16 -23.89
CA ASP A 183 13.54 11.28 -23.30
C ASP A 183 12.46 10.78 -22.33
N TYR A 184 11.66 9.77 -22.71
CA TYR A 184 10.70 9.16 -21.81
C TYR A 184 11.36 8.51 -20.59
N LEU A 185 12.52 7.86 -20.73
CA LEU A 185 13.24 7.32 -19.57
C LEU A 185 13.73 8.43 -18.64
N ILE A 186 14.22 9.54 -19.18
CA ILE A 186 14.63 10.72 -18.40
C ILE A 186 13.41 11.30 -17.68
N TYR A 187 12.27 11.45 -18.36
CA TYR A 187 11.01 11.89 -17.77
C TYR A 187 10.65 11.06 -16.54
N PHE A 188 10.59 9.73 -16.70
CA PHE A 188 10.24 8.83 -15.60
C PHE A 188 11.28 8.85 -14.48
N GLY A 189 12.57 8.95 -14.81
CA GLY A 189 13.64 9.06 -13.82
C GLY A 189 13.54 10.33 -12.98
N VAL A 190 13.38 11.49 -13.63
CA VAL A 190 13.18 12.78 -12.95
C VAL A 190 11.92 12.76 -12.11
N PHE A 191 10.82 12.27 -12.66
CA PHE A 191 9.55 12.13 -11.94
C PHE A 191 9.70 11.23 -10.70
N PHE A 192 10.38 10.09 -10.84
CA PHE A 192 10.63 9.18 -9.73
C PHE A 192 11.47 9.83 -8.62
N VAL A 193 12.56 10.52 -8.97
CA VAL A 193 13.42 11.21 -8.00
C VAL A 193 12.66 12.32 -7.28
N LEU A 194 11.93 13.16 -8.02
CA LEU A 194 11.16 14.26 -7.44
C LEU A 194 10.04 13.74 -6.54
N MET A 195 9.29 12.73 -6.99
CA MET A 195 8.29 12.08 -6.15
C MET A 195 8.93 11.49 -4.89
N TYR A 196 10.04 10.78 -5.01
CA TYR A 196 10.76 10.24 -3.85
C TYR A 196 11.13 11.31 -2.82
N VAL A 197 11.69 12.43 -3.26
CA VAL A 197 12.04 13.55 -2.38
C VAL A 197 10.80 14.15 -1.72
N ILE A 198 9.73 14.37 -2.48
CA ILE A 198 8.49 14.98 -1.99
C ILE A 198 7.79 14.05 -0.99
N PHE A 199 7.63 12.76 -1.30
CA PHE A 199 7.09 11.78 -0.36
C PHE A 199 7.91 11.71 0.93
N ARG A 200 9.24 11.75 0.83
CA ARG A 200 10.14 11.75 1.99
C ARG A 200 9.97 13.00 2.85
N MET A 201 9.89 14.19 2.24
CA MET A 201 9.66 15.45 2.97
C MET A 201 8.29 15.50 3.63
N MET A 202 7.25 15.07 2.93
CA MET A 202 5.88 15.08 3.45
C MET A 202 5.58 13.93 4.42
N ARG A 203 6.55 13.04 4.67
CA ARG A 203 6.37 11.79 5.43
C ARG A 203 5.15 10.99 4.97
N MET A 204 4.81 11.11 3.69
CA MET A 204 3.68 10.42 3.11
C MET A 204 4.09 8.99 2.75
N PRO A 205 3.16 8.02 2.83
CA PRO A 205 3.45 6.65 2.48
C PRO A 205 4.02 6.52 1.07
N PHE A 206 5.28 6.08 0.95
CA PHE A 206 5.76 5.57 -0.34
C PHE A 206 5.08 4.23 -0.60
N MET A 207 4.63 3.97 -1.84
CA MET A 207 3.89 2.77 -2.27
C MET A 207 4.55 1.40 -1.91
N THR A 208 5.74 1.40 -1.28
CA THR A 208 6.51 0.19 -0.97
C THR A 208 7.03 0.08 0.45
N THR A 209 6.70 1.00 1.37
CA THR A 209 7.17 0.91 2.77
C THR A 209 6.04 0.81 3.77
N ASN A 210 6.27 0.04 4.84
CA ASN A 210 5.37 -0.24 5.96
C ASN A 210 4.95 1.04 6.68
N VAL A 211 4.05 1.81 6.08
CA VAL A 211 3.65 3.08 6.64
C VAL A 211 2.63 2.82 7.72
N GLN A 212 3.03 3.24 8.91
CA GLN A 212 2.30 3.07 10.14
C GLN A 212 1.50 4.34 10.37
N VAL A 213 0.17 4.22 10.30
CA VAL A 213 -0.70 5.24 10.86
C VAL A 213 -0.65 5.04 12.38
N THR A 214 0.09 5.92 13.05
CA THR A 214 0.29 5.92 14.51
C THR A 214 -0.63 6.86 15.24
N ASP A 215 -1.07 7.92 14.56
CA ASP A 215 -1.73 9.04 15.23
C ASP A 215 -3.24 8.85 15.31
N TYR A 216 -3.80 8.03 14.40
CA TYR A 216 -5.22 7.76 14.31
C TYR A 216 -5.51 6.28 14.49
N PRO A 217 -6.50 5.91 15.32
CA PRO A 217 -6.87 4.52 15.54
C PRO A 217 -7.70 3.97 14.39
N TYR A 218 -7.43 2.72 14.02
CA TYR A 218 -8.39 1.91 13.28
C TYR A 218 -9.54 1.55 14.21
N THR A 219 -10.75 2.01 13.87
CA THR A 219 -11.95 1.69 14.64
C THR A 219 -12.59 0.42 14.10
N VAL A 220 -12.76 -0.59 14.95
CA VAL A 220 -13.47 -1.82 14.62
C VAL A 220 -14.96 -1.52 14.48
N THR A 221 -15.58 -1.93 13.38
CA THR A 221 -16.94 -1.48 13.02
C THR A 221 -17.88 -2.58 12.55
N LYS A 222 -17.36 -3.72 12.08
CA LYS A 222 -18.18 -4.81 11.53
C LYS A 222 -18.38 -5.92 12.54
N GLU A 223 -17.27 -6.50 13.00
CA GLU A 223 -17.31 -7.70 13.82
C GLU A 223 -16.00 -7.84 14.60
N LEU A 224 -16.09 -8.29 15.84
CA LEU A 224 -14.95 -8.76 16.61
C LEU A 224 -15.27 -10.14 17.15
N ILE A 225 -14.45 -11.12 16.82
CA ILE A 225 -14.52 -12.45 17.41
C ILE A 225 -13.27 -12.66 18.25
N ILE A 226 -13.45 -12.92 19.54
CA ILE A 226 -12.35 -13.17 20.45
C ILE A 226 -12.31 -14.66 20.79
N PHE A 227 -11.18 -15.30 20.52
CA PHE A 227 -10.86 -16.67 20.87
C PHE A 227 -9.94 -16.69 22.10
N LYS A 228 -9.67 -17.87 22.64
CA LYS A 228 -8.75 -18.04 23.79
C LYS A 228 -7.32 -17.59 23.49
N ASP A 229 -6.91 -17.78 22.25
CA ASP A 229 -5.53 -17.61 21.77
C ASP A 229 -5.45 -16.67 20.56
N ALA A 230 -6.54 -16.02 20.14
CA ALA A 230 -6.52 -15.04 19.07
C ALA A 230 -7.71 -14.07 19.10
N MET A 231 -7.64 -13.06 18.26
CA MET A 231 -8.69 -12.07 18.01
C MET A 231 -8.84 -11.87 16.51
N LEU A 232 -10.06 -11.96 16.00
CA LEU A 232 -10.41 -11.70 14.61
C LEU A 232 -11.16 -10.38 14.51
N ILE A 233 -10.59 -9.43 13.79
CA ILE A 233 -11.12 -8.08 13.59
C ILE A 233 -11.73 -7.96 12.20
N ASP A 234 -12.98 -7.50 12.14
CA ASP A 234 -13.79 -7.24 10.96
C ASP A 234 -13.81 -8.40 9.94
N GLY A 235 -13.63 -9.63 10.41
CA GLY A 235 -13.53 -10.84 9.59
C GLY A 235 -12.31 -10.91 8.67
N MET A 236 -11.36 -9.96 8.78
CA MET A 236 -10.24 -9.80 7.84
C MET A 236 -8.86 -9.85 8.49
N TYR A 237 -8.76 -9.56 9.78
CA TYR A 237 -7.47 -9.45 10.46
C TYR A 237 -7.41 -10.37 11.67
N LEU A 238 -6.63 -11.44 11.56
CA LEU A 238 -6.40 -12.39 12.65
C LEU A 238 -5.14 -12.02 13.44
N LEU A 239 -5.31 -11.73 14.71
CA LEU A 239 -4.26 -11.45 15.70
C LEU A 239 -4.10 -12.64 16.63
N LYS A 240 -3.00 -13.39 16.52
CA LYS A 240 -2.72 -14.53 17.41
C LYS A 240 -1.97 -14.08 18.67
N SER A 241 -2.33 -14.66 19.81
CA SER A 241 -1.67 -14.46 21.10
C SER A 241 -0.27 -15.11 21.12
N PRO A 242 0.72 -14.49 21.79
CA PRO A 242 0.66 -13.18 22.45
C PRO A 242 0.70 -12.03 21.42
N ILE A 243 -0.24 -11.10 21.53
CA ILE A 243 -0.32 -9.90 20.69
C ILE A 243 0.65 -8.85 21.25
N PRO A 244 1.74 -8.51 20.55
CA PRO A 244 2.71 -7.54 21.04
C PRO A 244 2.16 -6.11 20.91
N VAL A 245 2.04 -5.43 22.04
CA VAL A 245 1.52 -4.05 22.13
C VAL A 245 2.46 -3.15 22.92
N LYS A 246 2.54 -1.89 22.50
CA LYS A 246 3.29 -0.83 23.20
C LYS A 246 2.51 -0.22 24.35
N GLN A 247 1.21 -0.02 24.14
CA GLN A 247 0.33 0.63 25.12
C GLN A 247 -1.10 0.14 24.97
N ILE A 248 -1.85 0.20 26.08
CA ILE A 248 -3.26 -0.15 26.17
C ILE A 248 -3.96 0.94 26.98
N ILE A 249 -5.02 1.50 26.42
CA ILE A 249 -5.82 2.57 27.00
C ILE A 249 -7.25 2.05 27.12
N ILE A 250 -7.80 2.04 28.33
CA ILE A 250 -9.20 1.67 28.58
C ILE A 250 -9.91 2.93 29.02
N ASN A 251 -10.88 3.39 28.22
CA ASN A 251 -11.66 4.58 28.53
C ASN A 251 -13.12 4.19 28.77
N GLU A 252 -13.53 4.19 30.04
CA GLU A 252 -14.90 3.85 30.44
C GLU A 252 -15.90 4.94 30.09
N LYS A 253 -15.49 6.21 30.14
CA LYS A 253 -16.34 7.37 29.82
C LYS A 253 -16.74 7.37 28.34
N ARG A 254 -15.77 7.17 27.45
CA ARG A 254 -15.94 7.09 25.99
C ARG A 254 -16.19 5.67 25.48
N ARG A 255 -16.27 4.69 26.39
CA ARG A 255 -16.67 3.29 26.13
C ARG A 255 -15.81 2.55 25.10
N PHE A 256 -14.50 2.68 25.19
CA PHE A 256 -13.58 1.97 24.29
C PHE A 256 -12.35 1.39 24.99
N ILE A 257 -11.75 0.40 24.31
CA ILE A 257 -10.41 -0.10 24.57
C ILE A 257 -9.58 0.24 23.33
N GLU A 258 -8.46 0.92 23.50
CA GLU A 258 -7.51 1.22 22.44
C GLU A 258 -6.18 0.56 22.77
N PHE A 259 -5.58 -0.14 21.82
CA PHE A 259 -4.25 -0.70 21.97
C PHE A 259 -3.38 -0.37 20.77
N GLN A 260 -2.10 -0.12 21.04
CA GLN A 260 -1.11 0.17 20.02
C GLN A 260 -0.23 -1.04 19.80
N LEU A 261 -0.32 -1.65 18.63
CA LEU A 261 0.54 -2.73 18.20
C LEU A 261 2.00 -2.27 18.05
N SER A 262 2.94 -3.15 18.39
CA SER A 262 4.37 -2.88 18.18
C SER A 262 4.75 -2.77 16.71
N LYS A 263 4.02 -3.49 15.85
CA LYS A 263 4.17 -3.49 14.39
C LYS A 263 2.78 -3.47 13.74
N PRO A 264 2.60 -2.83 12.59
CA PRO A 264 1.34 -2.84 11.86
C PRO A 264 1.03 -4.27 11.43
N LEU A 265 -0.27 -4.59 11.40
CA LEU A 265 -0.76 -5.86 10.88
C LEU A 265 -0.54 -5.96 9.37
N SER A 266 -0.30 -7.16 8.87
CA SER A 266 -0.18 -7.39 7.43
C SER A 266 -1.48 -7.02 6.71
N GLY A 267 -1.46 -5.93 5.95
CA GLY A 267 -2.63 -5.40 5.25
C GLY A 267 -3.45 -4.37 6.01
N LEU A 268 -3.10 -4.07 7.27
CA LEU A 268 -3.67 -2.96 8.01
C LEU A 268 -2.54 -1.99 8.37
N PRO A 269 -2.47 -0.80 7.74
CA PRO A 269 -1.40 0.15 7.99
C PRO A 269 -1.51 0.82 9.37
N TYR A 270 -2.55 0.52 10.15
CA TYR A 270 -2.78 1.10 11.46
C TYR A 270 -2.04 0.33 12.55
N THR A 271 -1.42 1.08 13.46
CA THR A 271 -0.82 0.51 14.67
C THR A 271 -1.71 0.66 15.89
N LYS A 272 -2.53 1.71 15.95
CA LYS A 272 -3.57 1.86 16.96
C LYS A 272 -4.86 1.20 16.51
N ILE A 273 -5.45 0.36 17.35
CA ILE A 273 -6.74 -0.28 17.12
C ILE A 273 -7.66 0.09 18.28
N ARG A 274 -8.87 0.55 17.97
CA ARG A 274 -9.90 0.93 18.93
C ARG A 274 -11.12 0.03 18.80
N ILE A 275 -11.55 -0.53 19.93
CA ILE A 275 -12.70 -1.40 20.06
C ILE A 275 -13.70 -0.73 21.00
N TYR A 276 -14.92 -0.47 20.52
CA TYR A 276 -15.99 0.08 21.33
C TYR A 276 -16.74 -1.05 22.05
N HIS A 277 -17.10 -0.84 23.33
CA HIS A 277 -17.88 -1.80 24.09
C HIS A 277 -18.67 -1.11 25.22
N LYS A 278 -19.86 -1.62 25.56
CA LYS A 278 -20.71 -1.03 26.62
C LYS A 278 -19.97 -0.92 27.96
N SER A 279 -19.19 -1.94 28.30
CA SER A 279 -18.35 -2.06 29.50
C SER A 279 -16.92 -2.43 29.08
N PRO A 280 -16.05 -1.46 28.71
CA PRO A 280 -14.73 -1.77 28.16
C PRO A 280 -13.81 -2.43 29.21
N ARG A 281 -13.96 -2.08 30.49
CA ARG A 281 -13.18 -2.71 31.57
C ARG A 281 -13.54 -4.17 31.77
N GLU A 282 -14.83 -4.49 31.72
CA GLU A 282 -15.32 -5.85 31.85
C GLU A 282 -14.84 -6.75 30.70
N LEU A 283 -14.91 -6.25 29.46
CA LEU A 283 -14.39 -6.95 28.28
C LEU A 283 -12.88 -7.18 28.40
N TRP A 284 -12.15 -6.17 28.90
CA TRP A 284 -10.72 -6.28 29.13
C TRP A 284 -10.38 -7.39 30.12
N ASP A 285 -10.95 -7.32 31.32
CA ASP A 285 -10.61 -8.20 32.43
C ASP A 285 -11.08 -9.65 32.21
N LYS A 286 -12.23 -9.87 31.55
CA LYS A 286 -12.77 -11.22 31.32
C LYS A 286 -12.15 -11.94 30.13
N VAL A 287 -11.88 -11.22 29.02
CA VAL A 287 -11.62 -11.87 27.73
C VAL A 287 -10.27 -11.46 27.14
N MET A 288 -9.91 -10.19 27.21
CA MET A 288 -8.77 -9.67 26.43
C MET A 288 -7.43 -9.74 27.16
N LYS A 289 -7.39 -9.61 28.50
CA LYS A 289 -6.15 -9.44 29.28
C LYS A 289 -5.06 -10.48 28.99
N ASN A 290 -5.44 -11.73 28.72
CA ASN A 290 -4.50 -12.83 28.49
C ASN A 290 -4.01 -12.94 27.03
N LEU A 291 -4.56 -12.12 26.12
CA LEU A 291 -4.18 -12.13 24.71
C LEU A 291 -2.99 -11.23 24.40
N PHE A 292 -2.70 -10.26 25.28
CA PHE A 292 -1.72 -9.22 25.02
C PHE A 292 -0.42 -9.43 25.79
N LYS A 293 0.70 -9.07 25.16
CA LYS A 293 1.99 -8.91 25.81
C LYS A 293 2.43 -7.47 25.63
N VAL A 294 2.48 -6.73 26.74
CA VAL A 294 3.01 -5.37 26.75
C VAL A 294 4.53 -5.48 26.61
N GLU A 295 5.06 -4.94 25.52
CA GLU A 295 6.49 -4.79 25.36
C GLU A 295 6.92 -3.56 26.15
N ASP A 296 7.73 -3.76 27.20
CA ASP A 296 8.36 -2.65 27.90
C ASP A 296 9.08 -1.80 26.86
N SER A 297 8.70 -0.52 26.80
CA SER A 297 9.35 0.46 25.96
C SER A 297 10.79 0.60 26.44
N THR A 298 11.70 -0.21 25.90
CA THR A 298 13.13 0.07 25.99
C THR A 298 13.32 1.43 25.35
N ALA A 299 13.53 2.43 26.21
CA ALA A 299 13.91 3.78 25.85
C ALA A 299 15.03 3.73 24.80
N LYS A 300 14.80 4.39 23.67
CA LYS A 300 15.82 4.84 22.74
C LYS A 300 15.41 6.22 22.24
#